data_AF-A0A369QAJ7-F1
#
_entry.id   AF-A0A369QAJ7-F1
#
_cell.length_a   1.000
_cell.length_b   1.000
_cell.length_c   1.000
_cell.angle_alpha   90.00
_cell.angle_beta   90.00
_cell.angle_gamma   90.00
#
_symmetry.space_group_name_H-M   'P 1'
#
loop_
_entity.id
_entity.type
_entity.pdbx_description
1 polymer ?
#
loop_
_entity_poly.entity_id
_entity_poly.type
_entity_poly.pdbx_seq_one_letter_code
_entity_poly.pdbx_strand_id
1 'polypeptide(L)'
;MKATKTSSPANRTARKPDFNPGAQQSQFYTEPGVKKDFFKTIGGRTDFDNLPHVEPSTGSVSANHCHRSSPCAHLEDDNGVAMQNSPPSEAARTDSKLSDTHPLCRSLREAREAAELSEASLGIRVGLTCQTIKRLERGLGSIGNLITVMGELKVQIADIGPGKTLPEKLQKRRIKLFLTPHKLSTEAGISPEAIRNVESGNGTLGSLFTLLSVLAPKAKLTTPKRPAVDPVDKADPDSRFTPPEFMDAIYDAFGQIDLDPCANDLSTVKACRRILLSEGGDGLAACWNGRFVFVNPPFSAIVAWLEYAHAQWRAGHAETIACLVPIRTDHRFFHDTLRHQADIFIVRGRVGFETPSGKKQSNFQPLVLVVFGATERQKARYQKAADGFWIDRVADTSK
;
A
#
# COMPACT_ATOMS: atom_id res chain seq x y z
N MET A 1 42.58 43.86 -44.81
CA MET A 1 42.10 42.46 -44.87
C MET A 1 42.77 41.68 -43.75
N LYS A 2 42.01 41.28 -42.73
CA LYS A 2 42.51 40.62 -41.51
C LYS A 2 42.79 39.14 -41.79
N ALA A 3 44.00 38.69 -41.48
CA ALA A 3 44.39 37.29 -41.47
C ALA A 3 44.15 36.70 -40.07
N THR A 4 43.22 35.75 -39.96
CA THR A 4 42.96 34.97 -38.75
C THR A 4 43.65 33.61 -38.87
N LYS A 5 44.59 33.35 -37.95
CA LYS A 5 45.29 32.06 -37.79
C LYS A 5 44.34 31.01 -37.20
N THR A 6 44.35 29.85 -37.82
CA THR A 6 43.78 28.58 -37.37
C THR A 6 44.73 27.93 -36.34
N SER A 7 44.19 27.41 -35.24
CA SER A 7 44.90 26.48 -34.35
C SER A 7 44.01 25.27 -34.08
N SER A 8 44.56 24.10 -34.41
CA SER A 8 44.02 22.76 -34.15
C SER A 8 44.49 22.27 -32.77
N PRO A 9 43.74 21.39 -32.07
CA PRO A 9 43.92 21.15 -30.64
C PRO A 9 44.96 20.06 -30.33
N ALA A 10 45.64 20.25 -29.19
CA ALA A 10 46.65 19.36 -28.65
C ALA A 10 46.06 18.11 -27.97
N ASN A 11 46.71 17.00 -28.28
CA ASN A 11 46.56 15.64 -27.79
C ASN A 11 46.73 15.55 -26.26
N ARG A 12 45.76 14.97 -25.53
CA ARG A 12 45.90 14.67 -24.09
C ARG A 12 45.58 13.20 -23.85
N THR A 13 46.64 12.44 -23.64
CA THR A 13 46.67 11.00 -23.37
C THR A 13 46.09 10.67 -21.99
N ALA A 14 45.34 9.57 -21.96
CA ALA A 14 44.67 9.02 -20.79
C ALA A 14 45.67 8.40 -19.79
N ARG A 15 45.45 8.64 -18.49
CA ARG A 15 46.00 7.82 -17.39
C ARG A 15 44.87 6.92 -16.88
N LYS A 16 45.07 5.61 -16.97
CA LYS A 16 44.29 4.59 -16.25
C LYS A 16 44.77 4.52 -14.79
N PRO A 17 43.89 4.34 -13.81
CA PRO A 17 44.30 3.91 -12.48
C PRO A 17 44.36 2.37 -12.40
N ASP A 18 45.47 1.88 -11.86
CA ASP A 18 45.74 0.46 -11.59
C ASP A 18 44.83 -0.08 -10.47
N PHE A 19 44.19 -1.22 -10.73
CA PHE A 19 43.38 -1.96 -9.74
C PHE A 19 44.09 -3.26 -9.38
N ASN A 20 44.39 -3.42 -8.09
CA ASN A 20 45.13 -4.53 -7.49
C ASN A 20 44.13 -5.54 -6.87
N PRO A 21 44.07 -6.82 -7.30
CA PRO A 21 43.18 -7.80 -6.69
C PRO A 21 43.90 -8.55 -5.56
N GLY A 22 43.74 -8.07 -4.33
CA GLY A 22 44.16 -8.75 -3.10
C GLY A 22 43.01 -9.53 -2.47
N ALA A 23 43.22 -10.83 -2.29
CA ALA A 23 42.31 -11.82 -1.70
C ALA A 23 41.62 -11.40 -0.40
N GLN A 24 40.31 -11.64 -0.30
CA GLN A 24 39.63 -11.89 0.98
C GLN A 24 38.60 -13.02 0.86
N GLN A 25 38.65 -13.89 1.86
CA GLN A 25 38.09 -15.23 1.93
C GLN A 25 36.57 -15.27 2.01
N SER A 26 36.02 -16.27 1.34
CA SER A 26 34.66 -16.77 1.44
C SER A 26 34.37 -17.38 2.82
N GLN A 27 33.37 -16.87 3.53
CA GLN A 27 32.69 -17.63 4.58
C GLN A 27 31.33 -18.09 4.04
N PHE A 28 31.25 -19.39 3.78
CA PHE A 28 30.04 -20.13 3.45
C PHE A 28 29.18 -20.27 4.71
N TYR A 29 27.96 -19.72 4.68
CA TYR A 29 26.88 -20.18 5.55
C TYR A 29 26.17 -21.34 4.84
N THR A 30 26.22 -22.52 5.45
CA THR A 30 25.47 -23.70 5.05
C THR A 30 24.18 -23.76 5.87
N GLU A 31 23.03 -23.79 5.19
CA GLU A 31 21.76 -24.18 5.82
C GLU A 31 21.45 -25.65 5.48
N PRO A 32 20.94 -26.45 6.45
CA PRO A 32 20.68 -27.86 6.25
C PRO A 32 19.26 -28.13 5.72
N GLY A 33 19.22 -28.82 4.58
CA GLY A 33 18.42 -30.03 4.33
C GLY A 33 16.89 -29.99 4.51
N VAL A 34 16.17 -29.94 3.39
CA VAL A 34 14.89 -30.65 3.25
C VAL A 34 14.88 -31.43 1.93
N LYS A 35 14.56 -32.71 2.05
CA LYS A 35 14.68 -33.76 1.03
C LYS A 35 13.72 -33.54 -0.14
N LYS A 36 14.26 -33.76 -1.34
CA LYS A 36 13.51 -34.15 -2.55
C LYS A 36 13.03 -35.58 -2.36
N ASP A 37 11.77 -35.83 -2.64
CA ASP A 37 11.25 -37.04 -3.30
C ASP A 37 9.72 -36.86 -3.41
N PHE A 38 9.18 -36.86 -4.63
CA PHE A 38 7.91 -37.53 -4.96
C PHE A 38 7.58 -37.28 -6.45
N PHE A 39 8.04 -38.17 -7.33
CA PHE A 39 7.42 -38.44 -8.62
C PHE A 39 7.60 -39.92 -8.93
N LYS A 40 6.54 -40.71 -8.77
CA LYS A 40 6.23 -41.90 -9.58
C LYS A 40 4.85 -42.46 -9.20
N THR A 41 3.96 -42.48 -10.20
CA THR A 41 3.08 -43.59 -10.64
C THR A 41 2.09 -44.14 -9.57
N ILE A 42 0.79 -44.33 -9.82
CA ILE A 42 0.16 -45.31 -10.72
C ILE A 42 -1.33 -44.94 -10.87
N GLY A 43 -1.89 -45.10 -12.08
CA GLY A 43 -3.32 -45.09 -12.32
C GLY A 43 -3.98 -46.44 -11.99
N GLY A 44 -5.24 -46.41 -11.56
CA GLY A 44 -6.03 -47.62 -11.37
C GLY A 44 -7.44 -47.30 -10.88
N ARG A 45 -8.43 -47.50 -11.75
CA ARG A 45 -9.86 -47.65 -11.43
C ARG A 45 -10.06 -48.86 -10.52
N THR A 46 -10.96 -48.76 -9.53
CA THR A 46 -12.08 -49.69 -9.31
C THR A 46 -13.07 -49.12 -8.28
N ASP A 47 -14.35 -49.40 -8.55
CA ASP A 47 -15.57 -49.03 -7.86
C ASP A 47 -15.79 -49.72 -6.48
N PHE A 48 -16.91 -49.32 -5.86
CA PHE A 48 -17.73 -49.98 -4.82
C PHE A 48 -17.60 -49.55 -3.35
N ASP A 49 -18.71 -48.94 -2.91
CA ASP A 49 -19.41 -49.08 -1.62
C ASP A 49 -18.60 -49.02 -0.31
N ASN A 50 -18.78 -47.91 0.43
CA ASN A 50 -19.20 -47.92 1.84
C ASN A 50 -19.29 -46.48 2.40
N LEU A 51 -20.52 -45.99 2.54
CA LEU A 51 -20.88 -44.84 3.36
C LEU A 51 -21.38 -45.34 4.73
N PRO A 52 -20.95 -44.78 5.87
CA PRO A 52 -21.71 -44.88 7.09
C PRO A 52 -22.66 -43.68 7.23
N HIS A 53 -23.94 -44.02 7.32
CA HIS A 53 -25.05 -43.17 7.77
C HIS A 53 -24.79 -42.59 9.17
N VAL A 54 -25.08 -41.30 9.35
CA VAL A 54 -25.31 -40.68 10.66
C VAL A 54 -26.61 -39.89 10.57
N GLU A 55 -27.64 -40.38 11.27
CA GLU A 55 -28.89 -39.69 11.53
C GLU A 55 -29.05 -39.43 13.05
N PRO A 56 -29.90 -38.47 13.46
CA PRO A 56 -29.68 -37.65 14.64
C PRO A 56 -30.38 -38.21 15.89
N SER A 57 -29.75 -38.04 17.06
CA SER A 57 -30.39 -38.35 18.35
C SER A 57 -31.14 -37.15 18.92
N THR A 58 -32.37 -37.43 19.30
CA THR A 58 -33.34 -36.56 19.95
C THR A 58 -33.30 -36.74 21.47
N GLY A 59 -33.66 -35.67 22.20
CA GLY A 59 -34.36 -35.75 23.49
C GLY A 59 -33.52 -35.86 24.77
N SER A 60 -33.54 -34.82 25.60
CA SER A 60 -34.55 -34.71 26.68
C SER A 60 -34.19 -33.62 27.68
N VAL A 61 -35.25 -32.91 28.09
CA VAL A 61 -35.31 -31.88 29.11
C VAL A 61 -35.49 -32.54 30.47
N SER A 62 -34.79 -32.09 31.52
CA SER A 62 -35.27 -32.25 32.89
C SER A 62 -34.90 -31.05 33.75
N ALA A 63 -35.93 -30.45 34.33
CA ALA A 63 -35.89 -29.42 35.34
C ALA A 63 -35.68 -30.02 36.75
N ASN A 64 -35.11 -29.22 37.66
CA ASN A 64 -35.22 -29.28 39.12
C ASN A 64 -34.88 -27.86 39.59
N HIS A 65 -35.82 -26.95 39.91
CA HIS A 65 -36.62 -26.86 41.14
C HIS A 65 -35.86 -27.19 42.44
N CYS A 66 -35.43 -26.14 43.15
CA CYS A 66 -35.47 -26.12 44.60
C CYS A 66 -35.81 -24.70 45.09
N HIS A 67 -36.65 -24.63 46.10
CA HIS A 67 -37.41 -23.47 46.57
C HIS A 67 -37.19 -23.34 48.09
N ARG A 68 -37.42 -22.13 48.62
CA ARG A 68 -37.65 -21.75 50.05
C ARG A 68 -36.41 -21.60 50.94
N SER A 69 -36.31 -20.73 51.97
CA SER A 69 -37.09 -19.59 52.52
C SER A 69 -36.24 -18.97 53.67
N SER A 70 -35.95 -17.65 53.70
CA SER A 70 -36.44 -16.59 54.66
C SER A 70 -35.88 -16.64 56.12
N PRO A 71 -36.04 -15.59 56.99
CA PRO A 71 -35.65 -14.16 56.93
C PRO A 71 -35.10 -13.57 58.29
N CYS A 72 -34.96 -12.23 58.39
CA CYS A 72 -34.77 -11.33 59.58
C CYS A 72 -33.32 -11.08 60.06
N ALA A 73 -32.89 -9.92 60.58
CA ALA A 73 -33.58 -8.80 61.24
C ALA A 73 -32.81 -7.46 61.16
N HIS A 74 -33.55 -6.36 61.35
CA HIS A 74 -33.10 -5.02 61.72
C HIS A 74 -32.39 -4.99 63.07
N LEU A 75 -31.34 -4.16 63.21
CA LEU A 75 -31.03 -3.39 64.42
C LEU A 75 -30.36 -2.07 64.00
N GLU A 76 -31.01 -0.97 64.37
CA GLU A 76 -30.45 0.37 64.47
C GLU A 76 -29.54 0.42 65.70
N ASP A 77 -28.44 1.17 65.64
CA ASP A 77 -27.87 1.84 66.81
C ASP A 77 -27.06 3.06 66.35
N ASP A 78 -27.53 4.22 66.81
CA ASP A 78 -26.87 5.50 66.82
C ASP A 78 -25.55 5.43 67.58
N ASN A 79 -24.48 6.01 67.03
CA ASN A 79 -23.47 6.73 67.81
C ASN A 79 -22.65 7.64 66.90
N GLY A 80 -22.96 8.94 66.96
CA GLY A 80 -22.14 10.00 66.37
C GLY A 80 -20.85 10.22 67.16
N VAL A 81 -19.72 10.24 66.46
CA VAL A 81 -18.50 10.92 66.92
C VAL A 81 -17.91 11.71 65.75
N ALA A 82 -17.55 12.96 66.06
CA ALA A 82 -17.22 14.04 65.16
C ALA A 82 -15.89 13.88 64.39
N MET A 83 -15.93 14.35 63.15
CA MET A 83 -14.93 15.18 62.46
C MET A 83 -13.46 15.03 62.86
N GLN A 84 -12.68 14.37 61.99
CA GLN A 84 -11.36 14.87 61.55
C GLN A 84 -11.19 14.58 60.06
N ASN A 85 -11.53 15.56 59.22
CA ASN A 85 -11.19 15.55 57.81
C ASN A 85 -9.70 15.89 57.66
N SER A 86 -8.86 14.89 57.38
CA SER A 86 -7.51 15.14 56.86
C SER A 86 -7.63 15.79 55.46
N PRO A 87 -6.86 16.84 55.15
CA PRO A 87 -6.96 17.50 53.85
C PRO A 87 -6.47 16.56 52.74
N PRO A 88 -7.14 16.50 51.58
CA PRO A 88 -6.63 15.74 50.45
C PRO A 88 -5.32 16.40 49.96
N SER A 89 -4.31 15.56 49.74
CA SER A 89 -2.95 15.94 49.40
C SER A 89 -2.87 16.92 48.22
N GLU A 90 -2.00 17.91 48.37
CA GLU A 90 -1.74 19.07 47.53
C GLU A 90 -1.07 18.75 46.16
N ALA A 91 -1.33 17.57 45.58
CA ALA A 91 -0.76 17.10 44.30
C ALA A 91 -1.74 17.14 43.11
N ALA A 92 -2.95 17.66 43.29
CA ALA A 92 -3.99 17.73 42.25
C ALA A 92 -4.36 19.18 41.85
N ARG A 93 -3.38 20.09 41.82
CA ARG A 93 -3.57 21.49 41.37
C ARG A 93 -2.47 21.93 40.40
N THR A 94 -2.43 21.32 39.22
CA THR A 94 -1.72 21.86 38.05
C THR A 94 -2.52 21.73 36.75
N ASP A 95 -3.85 21.71 36.82
CA ASP A 95 -4.73 21.67 35.62
C ASP A 95 -5.28 23.05 35.19
N SER A 96 -4.78 24.16 35.75
CA SER A 96 -5.44 25.47 35.61
C SER A 96 -4.73 26.50 34.71
N LYS A 97 -3.88 26.11 33.74
CA LYS A 97 -3.25 27.07 32.81
C LYS A 97 -3.16 26.66 31.33
N LEU A 98 -4.09 25.85 30.83
CA LEU A 98 -4.19 25.54 29.39
C LEU A 98 -5.65 25.53 28.88
N SER A 99 -6.55 26.31 29.50
CA SER A 99 -7.97 26.35 29.15
C SER A 99 -8.40 27.51 28.25
N ASP A 100 -7.52 27.99 27.37
CA ASP A 100 -7.92 28.78 26.20
C ASP A 100 -7.56 28.02 24.92
N THR A 101 -8.55 27.21 24.50
CA THR A 101 -8.70 26.45 23.25
C THR A 101 -7.46 26.29 22.37
N HIS A 102 -6.80 25.13 22.48
CA HIS A 102 -5.84 24.67 21.48
C HIS A 102 -6.47 24.78 20.07
N PRO A 103 -5.75 25.24 19.02
CA PRO A 103 -6.32 25.48 17.69
C PRO A 103 -7.10 24.29 17.12
N LEU A 104 -6.64 23.07 17.39
CA LEU A 104 -7.34 21.83 17.00
C LEU A 104 -8.76 21.71 17.57
N CYS A 105 -9.00 22.20 18.79
CA CYS A 105 -10.32 22.13 19.42
C CYS A 105 -11.30 23.10 18.76
N ARG A 106 -10.83 24.30 18.39
CA ARG A 106 -11.61 25.26 17.60
C ARG A 106 -11.97 24.66 16.25
N SER A 107 -10.98 24.11 15.54
CA SER A 107 -11.22 23.47 14.24
C SER A 107 -12.13 22.24 14.33
N LEU A 108 -12.14 21.52 15.46
CA LEU A 108 -13.07 20.41 15.68
C LEU A 108 -14.52 20.91 15.77
N ARG A 109 -14.75 22.02 16.48
CA ARG A 109 -16.06 22.69 16.53
C ARG A 109 -16.48 23.18 15.15
N GLU A 110 -15.60 23.90 14.46
CA GLU A 110 -15.86 24.40 13.09
C GLU A 110 -16.22 23.25 12.13
N ALA A 111 -15.53 22.11 12.22
CA ALA A 111 -15.84 20.93 11.40
C ALA A 111 -17.21 20.32 11.72
N ARG A 112 -17.62 20.32 13.00
CA ARG A 112 -18.96 19.88 13.41
C ARG A 112 -20.05 20.82 12.89
N GLU A 113 -19.84 22.13 13.06
CA GLU A 113 -20.76 23.17 12.59
C GLU A 113 -20.92 23.13 11.06
N ALA A 114 -19.83 22.94 10.32
CA ALA A 114 -19.85 22.75 8.88
C ALA A 114 -20.56 21.47 8.43
N ALA A 115 -20.66 20.47 9.30
CA ALA A 115 -21.45 19.26 9.08
C ALA A 115 -22.92 19.42 9.52
N GLU A 116 -23.33 20.62 9.95
CA GLU A 116 -24.68 20.94 10.44
C GLU A 116 -25.12 20.09 11.63
N LEU A 117 -24.17 19.69 12.49
CA LEU A 117 -24.45 18.86 13.66
C LEU A 117 -24.43 19.67 14.95
N SER A 118 -25.47 19.50 15.78
CA SER A 118 -25.40 19.89 17.19
C SER A 118 -24.47 18.94 17.98
N GLU A 119 -23.97 19.35 19.15
CA GLU A 119 -23.18 18.48 20.02
C GLU A 119 -23.97 17.23 20.45
N ALA A 120 -25.29 17.36 20.62
CA ALA A 120 -26.16 16.25 20.96
C ALA A 120 -26.31 15.28 19.78
N SER A 121 -26.55 15.80 18.57
CA SER A 121 -26.68 14.99 17.36
C SER A 121 -25.39 14.25 17.03
N LEU A 122 -24.24 14.92 17.15
CA LEU A 122 -22.94 14.28 16.95
C LEU A 122 -22.69 13.19 18.01
N GLY A 123 -23.00 13.48 19.27
CA GLY A 123 -22.90 12.52 20.36
C GLY A 123 -23.67 11.24 20.08
N ILE A 124 -24.93 11.35 19.65
CA ILE A 124 -25.77 10.20 19.29
C ILE A 124 -25.12 9.37 18.18
N ARG A 125 -24.62 10.01 17.11
CA ARG A 125 -24.00 9.30 15.97
C ARG A 125 -22.77 8.48 16.34
N VAL A 126 -21.95 9.00 17.25
CA VAL A 126 -20.69 8.37 17.67
C VAL A 126 -20.82 7.57 18.97
N GLY A 127 -22.02 7.44 19.53
CA GLY A 127 -22.26 6.73 20.79
C GLY A 127 -21.67 7.42 22.02
N LEU A 128 -21.52 8.75 22.01
CA LEU A 128 -20.99 9.54 23.12
C LEU A 128 -22.03 10.53 23.66
N THR A 129 -21.88 10.94 24.92
CA THR A 129 -22.78 11.95 25.50
C THR A 129 -22.49 13.34 24.93
N CYS A 130 -23.52 14.20 24.88
CA CYS A 130 -23.36 15.62 24.53
C CYS A 130 -22.28 16.31 25.40
N GLN A 131 -22.21 15.95 26.69
CA GLN A 131 -21.20 16.48 27.60
C GLN A 131 -19.79 16.02 27.24
N THR A 132 -19.63 14.79 26.73
CA THR A 132 -18.35 14.30 26.20
C THR A 132 -17.90 15.13 25.00
N ILE A 133 -18.80 15.42 24.06
CA ILE A 133 -18.49 16.28 22.89
C ILE A 133 -18.06 17.68 23.35
N LYS A 134 -18.81 18.32 24.25
CA LYS A 134 -18.48 19.63 24.82
C LYS A 134 -17.12 19.64 25.52
N ARG A 135 -16.75 18.55 26.19
CA ARG A 135 -15.42 18.39 26.83
C ARG A 135 -14.32 18.31 25.77
N LEU A 136 -14.51 17.52 24.71
CA LEU A 136 -13.53 17.38 23.63
C LEU A 136 -13.26 18.72 22.93
N GLU A 137 -14.30 19.51 22.66
CA GLU A 137 -14.16 20.86 22.08
C GLU A 137 -13.49 21.88 23.00
N ARG A 138 -13.39 21.57 24.31
CA ARG A 138 -12.62 22.35 25.29
C ARG A 138 -11.22 21.78 25.50
N GLY A 139 -10.84 20.74 24.77
CA GLY A 139 -9.54 20.08 24.89
C GLY A 139 -9.43 19.09 26.06
N LEU A 140 -10.56 18.63 26.60
CA LEU A 140 -10.64 17.71 27.72
C LEU A 140 -11.19 16.35 27.27
N GLY A 141 -10.64 15.26 27.81
CA GLY A 141 -11.11 13.90 27.53
C GLY A 141 -10.02 12.97 27.02
N SER A 142 -10.44 11.85 26.43
CA SER A 142 -9.54 10.81 25.92
C SER A 142 -9.26 10.97 24.43
N ILE A 143 -8.09 10.51 24.00
CA ILE A 143 -7.71 10.45 22.58
C ILE A 143 -8.64 9.49 21.83
N GLY A 144 -9.05 8.37 22.43
CA GLY A 144 -10.00 7.44 21.81
C GLY A 144 -11.32 8.11 21.41
N ASN A 145 -11.87 8.95 22.27
CA ASN A 145 -13.11 9.68 21.96
C ASN A 145 -12.88 10.73 20.87
N LEU A 146 -11.73 11.42 20.88
CA LEU A 146 -11.35 12.34 19.81
C LEU A 146 -11.22 11.61 18.46
N ILE A 147 -10.55 10.46 18.42
CA ILE A 147 -10.39 9.65 17.20
C ILE A 147 -11.77 9.25 16.66
N THR A 148 -12.68 8.84 17.54
CA THR A 148 -14.06 8.46 17.17
C THR A 148 -14.80 9.64 16.53
N VAL A 149 -14.75 10.82 17.17
CA VAL A 149 -15.38 12.04 16.66
C VAL A 149 -14.75 12.49 15.33
N MET A 150 -13.43 12.45 15.22
CA MET A 150 -12.72 12.79 13.99
C MET A 150 -13.09 11.86 12.82
N GLY A 151 -13.35 10.58 13.11
CA GLY A 151 -13.83 9.60 12.13
C GLY A 151 -15.20 9.97 11.56
N GLU A 152 -16.15 10.32 12.43
CA GLU A 152 -17.50 10.76 12.01
C GLU A 152 -17.47 12.08 11.23
N LEU A 153 -16.70 13.05 11.70
CA LEU A 153 -16.55 14.34 11.01
C LEU A 153 -15.64 14.27 9.77
N LYS A 154 -15.07 13.09 9.46
CA LYS A 154 -14.14 12.86 8.34
C LYS A 154 -12.97 13.84 8.32
N VAL A 155 -12.45 14.19 9.48
CA VAL A 155 -11.29 15.08 9.66
C VAL A 155 -10.10 14.32 10.21
N GLN A 156 -8.89 14.83 9.99
CA GLN A 156 -7.66 14.25 10.51
C GLN A 156 -6.69 15.33 10.98
N ILE A 157 -5.78 14.98 11.89
CA ILE A 157 -4.64 15.86 12.22
C ILE A 157 -3.54 15.62 11.18
N ALA A 158 -3.25 16.67 10.40
CA ALA A 158 -2.20 16.70 9.39
C ALA A 158 -0.85 17.16 9.97
N ASP A 159 0.20 17.12 9.15
CA ASP A 159 1.54 17.65 9.46
C ASP A 159 2.30 16.97 10.62
N ILE A 160 1.88 15.77 11.03
CA ILE A 160 2.59 14.93 12.02
C ILE A 160 3.63 14.02 11.35
N GLY A 161 3.34 13.50 10.15
CA GLY A 161 4.17 12.51 9.44
C GLY A 161 3.40 11.29 8.96
N PRO A 162 4.09 10.26 8.43
CA PRO A 162 3.46 9.05 7.89
C PRO A 162 2.92 8.14 9.00
N GLY A 163 1.77 7.50 8.76
CA GLY A 163 1.12 6.54 9.67
C GLY A 163 -0.36 6.36 9.35
N LYS A 164 -0.95 5.22 9.73
CA LYS A 164 -2.37 4.92 9.49
C LYS A 164 -3.26 5.57 10.55
N THR A 165 -2.85 5.49 11.81
CA THR A 165 -3.61 6.05 12.96
C THR A 165 -2.88 7.23 13.59
N LEU A 166 -3.60 8.07 14.35
CA LEU A 166 -2.99 9.19 15.09
C LEU A 166 -1.89 8.72 16.07
N PRO A 167 -2.09 7.67 16.89
CA PRO A 167 -1.04 7.17 17.77
C PRO A 167 0.20 6.68 17.02
N GLU A 168 0.01 5.94 15.91
CA GLU A 168 1.12 5.46 15.08
C GLU A 168 1.91 6.62 14.44
N LYS A 169 1.21 7.66 13.97
CA LYS A 169 1.85 8.87 13.40
C LYS A 169 2.73 9.56 14.45
N LEU A 170 2.26 9.68 15.70
CA LEU A 170 3.02 10.28 16.80
C LEU A 170 4.26 9.45 17.13
N GLN A 171 4.11 8.13 17.26
CA GLN A 171 5.21 7.21 17.53
C GLN A 171 6.28 7.27 16.43
N LYS A 172 5.87 7.18 15.16
CA LYS A 172 6.80 7.27 14.01
C LYS A 172 7.48 8.63 13.94
N ARG A 173 6.76 9.71 14.26
CA ARG A 173 7.34 11.06 14.31
C ARG A 173 8.40 11.18 15.40
N ARG A 174 8.13 10.66 16.60
CA ARG A 174 9.10 10.61 17.70
C ARG A 174 10.36 9.84 17.28
N ILE A 175 10.20 8.65 16.71
CA ILE A 175 11.33 7.82 16.23
C ILE A 175 12.13 8.56 15.15
N LYS A 176 11.46 9.22 14.20
CA LYS A 176 12.12 10.01 13.14
C LYS A 176 12.95 11.18 13.68
N LEU A 177 12.58 11.73 14.85
CA LEU A 177 13.32 12.79 15.54
C LEU A 177 14.39 12.24 16.50
N PHE A 178 14.62 10.92 16.52
CA PHE A 178 15.58 10.26 17.42
C PHE A 178 15.32 10.55 18.90
N LEU A 179 14.05 10.72 19.27
CA LEU A 179 13.64 10.98 20.65
C LEU A 179 13.24 9.68 21.35
N THR A 180 13.96 9.33 22.41
CA THR A 180 13.53 8.25 23.31
C THR A 180 12.35 8.75 24.16
N PRO A 181 11.49 7.85 24.70
CA PRO A 181 10.40 8.26 25.59
C PRO A 181 10.89 9.06 26.81
N HIS A 182 12.08 8.73 27.32
CA HIS A 182 12.70 9.48 28.43
C HIS A 182 13.13 10.89 28.01
N LYS A 183 13.81 11.04 26.87
CA LYS A 183 14.22 12.36 26.38
C LYS A 183 13.02 13.26 26.09
N LEU A 184 11.98 12.70 25.47
CA LEU A 184 10.75 13.42 25.20
C LEU A 184 9.98 13.77 26.48
N SER A 185 10.05 12.92 27.50
CA SER A 185 9.48 13.22 28.83
C SER A 185 10.10 14.48 29.43
N THR A 186 11.43 14.62 29.35
CA THR A 186 12.16 15.82 29.79
C THR A 186 11.79 17.05 28.96
N GLU A 187 11.73 16.93 27.63
CA GLU A 187 11.43 18.05 26.74
C GLU A 187 9.97 18.52 26.82
N ALA A 188 9.02 17.61 27.00
CA ALA A 188 7.59 17.90 27.02
C ALA A 188 7.03 18.09 28.44
N GLY A 189 7.78 17.79 29.50
CA GLY A 189 7.33 17.92 30.89
C GLY A 189 6.18 16.97 31.26
N ILE A 190 6.08 15.81 30.59
CA ILE A 190 5.07 14.77 30.87
C ILE A 190 5.75 13.43 31.15
N SER A 191 5.10 12.54 31.91
CA SER A 191 5.71 11.26 32.28
C SER A 191 5.96 10.34 31.06
N PRO A 192 6.97 9.45 31.09
CA PRO A 192 7.18 8.46 30.03
C PRO A 192 5.99 7.54 29.83
N GLU A 193 5.22 7.30 30.89
CA GLU A 193 3.97 6.53 30.84
C GLU A 193 2.86 7.28 30.11
N ALA A 194 2.70 8.58 30.34
CA ALA A 194 1.76 9.41 29.58
C ALA A 194 2.08 9.38 28.07
N ILE A 195 3.36 9.41 27.71
CA ILE A 195 3.80 9.26 26.30
C ILE A 195 3.37 7.90 25.74
N ARG A 196 3.61 6.80 26.46
CA ARG A 196 3.19 5.46 26.05
C ARG A 196 1.67 5.33 25.92
N ASN A 197 0.92 5.96 26.81
CA ASN A 197 -0.55 5.97 26.76
C ASN A 197 -1.05 6.75 25.54
N VAL A 198 -0.43 7.88 25.20
CA VAL A 198 -0.73 8.63 23.97
C VAL A 198 -0.40 7.81 22.72
N GLU A 199 0.76 7.15 22.68
CA GLU A 199 1.21 6.32 21.54
C GLU A 199 0.42 5.00 21.38
N SER A 200 -0.27 4.55 22.42
CA SER A 200 -1.20 3.42 22.37
C SER A 200 -2.67 3.83 22.16
N GLY A 201 -2.97 5.13 22.11
CA GLY A 201 -4.33 5.65 21.93
C GLY A 201 -5.18 5.76 23.20
N ASN A 202 -4.63 5.39 24.36
CA ASN A 202 -5.28 5.41 25.66
C ASN A 202 -4.98 6.68 26.49
N GLY A 203 -4.30 7.66 25.89
CA GLY A 203 -3.92 8.91 26.55
C GLY A 203 -5.05 9.93 26.66
N THR A 204 -4.75 11.03 27.37
CA THR A 204 -5.62 12.21 27.48
C THR A 204 -5.31 13.24 26.40
N LEU A 205 -6.27 14.12 26.13
CA LEU A 205 -6.05 15.24 25.22
C LEU A 205 -4.99 16.23 25.73
N GLY A 206 -4.89 16.45 27.04
CA GLY A 206 -3.83 17.27 27.63
C GLY A 206 -2.44 16.74 27.27
N SER A 207 -2.19 15.44 27.51
CA SER A 207 -0.93 14.81 27.13
C SER A 207 -0.69 14.82 25.62
N LEU A 208 -1.74 14.64 24.80
CA LEU A 208 -1.64 14.75 23.34
C LEU A 208 -1.18 16.13 22.89
N PHE A 209 -1.78 17.21 23.40
CA PHE A 209 -1.44 18.57 22.99
C PHE A 209 -0.02 18.96 23.42
N THR A 210 0.38 18.58 24.62
CA THR A 210 1.77 18.76 25.07
C THR A 210 2.76 17.96 24.22
N LEU A 211 2.38 16.78 23.77
CA LEU A 211 3.21 15.98 22.86
C LEU A 211 3.30 16.61 21.46
N LEU A 212 2.18 17.13 20.94
CA LEU A 212 2.12 17.78 19.64
C LEU A 212 2.93 19.08 19.59
N SER A 213 2.96 19.87 20.66
CA SER A 213 3.75 21.11 20.70
C SER A 213 5.26 20.86 20.50
N VAL A 214 5.75 19.69 20.93
CA VAL A 214 7.15 19.27 20.73
C VAL A 214 7.34 18.53 19.41
N LEU A 215 6.51 17.52 19.10
CA LEU A 215 6.73 16.65 17.94
C LEU A 215 6.30 17.26 16.61
N ALA A 216 5.24 18.07 16.61
CA ALA A 216 4.57 18.59 15.44
C ALA A 216 3.83 19.92 15.73
N PRO A 217 4.56 21.02 16.01
CA PRO A 217 3.95 22.31 16.38
C PRO A 217 3.09 22.94 15.27
N LYS A 218 3.25 22.48 14.02
CA LYS A 218 2.46 22.92 12.87
C LYS A 218 1.24 22.02 12.60
N ALA A 219 0.98 21.03 13.45
CA ALA A 219 -0.14 20.12 13.30
C ALA A 219 -1.47 20.87 13.31
N LYS A 220 -2.33 20.56 12.35
CA LYS A 220 -3.64 21.19 12.18
C LYS A 220 -4.70 20.16 11.81
N LEU A 221 -5.95 20.44 12.17
CA LEU A 221 -7.08 19.62 11.78
C LEU A 221 -7.46 19.97 10.35
N THR A 222 -7.52 18.98 9.47
CA THR A 222 -7.90 19.18 8.07
C THR A 222 -8.87 18.09 7.63
N THR A 223 -9.70 18.40 6.65
CA THR A 223 -10.28 17.35 5.82
C THR A 223 -9.17 16.66 5.02
N PRO A 224 -9.22 15.33 4.83
CA PRO A 224 -8.22 14.63 4.04
C PRO A 224 -8.25 15.13 2.60
N LYS A 225 -7.12 15.68 2.11
CA LYS A 225 -6.94 16.16 0.73
C LYS A 225 -6.97 15.08 -0.35
N ARG A 226 -7.26 13.81 -0.03
CA ARG A 226 -7.38 12.80 -1.08
C ARG A 226 -8.68 13.10 -1.83
N PRO A 227 -8.67 13.12 -3.19
CA PRO A 227 -9.93 13.04 -3.89
C PRO A 227 -10.64 11.80 -3.37
N ALA A 228 -11.93 11.92 -3.07
CA ALA A 228 -12.76 10.76 -2.89
C ALA A 228 -12.56 9.93 -4.16
N VAL A 229 -11.84 8.82 -4.05
CA VAL A 229 -11.80 7.83 -5.11
C VAL A 229 -13.23 7.35 -5.19
N ASP A 230 -13.90 7.62 -6.31
CA ASP A 230 -15.28 7.19 -6.51
C ASP A 230 -15.36 5.68 -6.17
N PRO A 231 -16.45 5.17 -5.57
CA PRO A 231 -16.55 3.75 -5.25
C PRO A 231 -16.32 2.84 -6.48
N VAL A 232 -16.62 3.37 -7.68
CA VAL A 232 -16.32 2.78 -9.01
C VAL A 232 -14.81 2.73 -9.31
N ASP A 233 -14.05 3.70 -8.79
CA ASP A 233 -12.60 3.80 -8.93
C ASP A 233 -11.83 3.06 -7.81
N LYS A 234 -12.49 2.29 -6.93
CA LYS A 234 -11.83 1.20 -6.19
C LYS A 234 -11.49 0.06 -7.16
N ALA A 235 -10.69 0.38 -8.17
CA ALA A 235 -10.17 -0.59 -9.11
C ALA A 235 -9.30 -1.59 -8.34
N ASP A 236 -9.40 -2.86 -8.74
CA ASP A 236 -8.40 -3.87 -8.42
C ASP A 236 -7.00 -3.25 -8.66
N PRO A 237 -6.10 -3.26 -7.67
CA PRO A 237 -4.76 -2.67 -7.80
C PRO A 237 -3.96 -3.18 -9.00
N ASP A 238 -4.33 -4.34 -9.56
CA ASP A 238 -3.72 -4.90 -10.75
C ASP A 238 -4.41 -4.60 -12.08
N SER A 239 -5.62 -4.04 -12.05
CA SER A 239 -6.32 -3.59 -13.25
C SER A 239 -5.78 -2.25 -13.73
N ARG A 240 -5.02 -2.27 -14.84
CA ARG A 240 -4.36 -1.10 -15.45
C ARG A 240 -4.78 -0.99 -16.92
N PHE A 241 -5.53 0.05 -17.28
CA PHE A 241 -6.00 0.19 -18.67
C PHE A 241 -5.04 1.07 -19.45
N THR A 242 -4.37 0.45 -20.43
CA THR A 242 -3.40 1.15 -21.29
C THR A 242 -4.10 2.24 -22.09
N PRO A 243 -3.65 3.50 -22.03
CA PRO A 243 -4.37 4.58 -22.66
C PRO A 243 -4.33 4.47 -24.20
N PRO A 244 -5.39 4.89 -24.91
CA PRO A 244 -5.47 4.80 -26.37
C PRO A 244 -4.28 5.43 -27.08
N GLU A 245 -3.80 6.59 -26.62
CA GLU A 245 -2.67 7.26 -27.27
C GLU A 245 -1.34 6.47 -27.17
N PHE A 246 -1.19 5.62 -26.16
CA PHE A 246 -0.05 4.70 -26.08
C PHE A 246 -0.22 3.55 -27.06
N MET A 247 -1.45 3.06 -27.21
CA MET A 247 -1.77 1.95 -28.12
C MET A 247 -1.67 2.34 -29.59
N ASP A 248 -1.88 3.59 -29.97
CA ASP A 248 -1.75 4.06 -31.36
C ASP A 248 -0.36 3.76 -31.94
N ALA A 249 0.71 4.00 -31.16
CA ALA A 249 2.07 3.66 -31.55
C ALA A 249 2.30 2.15 -31.67
N ILE A 250 1.65 1.35 -30.82
CA ILE A 250 1.70 -0.12 -30.87
C ILE A 250 1.04 -0.63 -32.15
N TYR A 251 -0.16 -0.15 -32.48
CA TYR A 251 -0.88 -0.58 -33.68
C TYR A 251 -0.15 -0.18 -34.97
N ASP A 252 0.44 1.02 -35.04
CA ASP A 252 1.21 1.46 -36.21
C ASP A 252 2.46 0.60 -36.44
N ALA A 253 3.18 0.30 -35.34
CA ALA A 253 4.43 -0.42 -35.42
C ALA A 253 4.25 -1.92 -35.67
N PHE A 254 3.38 -2.56 -34.89
CA PHE A 254 3.24 -4.02 -34.83
C PHE A 254 2.01 -4.55 -35.57
N GLY A 255 1.02 -3.71 -35.87
CA GLY A 255 -0.22 -4.08 -36.53
C GLY A 255 -1.34 -4.48 -35.56
N GLN A 256 -2.31 -5.23 -36.08
CA GLN A 256 -3.44 -5.73 -35.29
C GLN A 256 -2.97 -6.71 -34.21
N ILE A 257 -3.49 -6.57 -33.00
CA ILE A 257 -3.23 -7.49 -31.90
C ILE A 257 -4.11 -8.73 -32.08
N ASP A 258 -3.48 -9.89 -32.22
CA ASP A 258 -4.19 -11.16 -32.32
C ASP A 258 -4.71 -11.62 -30.95
N LEU A 259 -3.93 -11.40 -29.89
CA LEU A 259 -4.27 -11.79 -28.52
C LEU A 259 -3.88 -10.74 -27.48
N ASP A 260 -4.82 -10.42 -26.59
CA ASP A 260 -4.57 -9.80 -25.29
C ASP A 260 -4.88 -10.83 -24.18
N PRO A 261 -3.84 -11.43 -23.54
CA PRO A 261 -4.02 -12.44 -22.50
C PRO A 261 -4.27 -11.81 -21.12
N CYS A 262 -4.21 -10.48 -20.99
CA CYS A 262 -4.45 -9.72 -19.77
C CYS A 262 -5.67 -8.80 -19.91
N ALA A 263 -6.63 -9.21 -20.73
CA ALA A 263 -7.74 -8.35 -21.09
C ALA A 263 -8.67 -8.09 -19.91
N ASN A 264 -9.37 -6.97 -19.98
CA ASN A 264 -10.38 -6.54 -19.03
C ASN A 264 -11.55 -5.91 -19.79
N ASP A 265 -12.77 -6.07 -19.29
CA ASP A 265 -14.00 -5.52 -19.89
C ASP A 265 -13.95 -3.99 -20.05
N LEU A 266 -13.23 -3.31 -19.16
CA LEU A 266 -13.07 -1.85 -19.17
C LEU A 266 -11.84 -1.38 -19.95
N SER A 267 -10.99 -2.31 -20.43
CA SER A 267 -9.82 -1.96 -21.22
C SER A 267 -10.22 -1.54 -22.64
N THR A 268 -9.61 -0.46 -23.13
CA THR A 268 -9.82 0.05 -24.49
C THR A 268 -8.94 -0.64 -25.54
N VAL A 269 -8.07 -1.57 -25.12
CA VAL A 269 -7.22 -2.37 -26.01
C VAL A 269 -8.06 -3.22 -26.95
N LYS A 270 -7.77 -3.13 -28.25
CA LYS A 270 -8.47 -3.85 -29.32
C LYS A 270 -7.61 -5.03 -29.77
N ALA A 271 -8.03 -6.22 -29.37
CA ALA A 271 -7.43 -7.48 -29.79
C ALA A 271 -8.48 -8.40 -30.41
N CYS A 272 -8.07 -9.23 -31.38
CA CYS A 272 -8.95 -10.22 -32.02
C CYS A 272 -9.48 -11.24 -31.01
N ARG A 273 -8.60 -11.72 -30.13
CA ARG A 273 -8.92 -12.59 -29.00
C ARG A 273 -8.52 -11.91 -27.70
N ARG A 274 -9.38 -12.01 -26.69
CA ARG A 274 -9.19 -11.47 -25.35
C ARG A 274 -9.41 -12.58 -24.34
N ILE A 275 -8.53 -12.68 -23.33
CA ILE A 275 -8.73 -13.62 -22.21
C ILE A 275 -9.12 -12.78 -21.00
N LEU A 276 -10.35 -12.99 -20.53
CA LEU A 276 -10.91 -12.23 -19.43
C LEU A 276 -10.97 -13.08 -18.16
N LEU A 277 -10.44 -12.54 -17.06
CA LEU A 277 -10.55 -13.17 -15.75
C LEU A 277 -12.01 -13.20 -15.27
N SER A 278 -12.83 -12.22 -15.65
CA SER A 278 -14.27 -12.14 -15.35
C SER A 278 -15.07 -13.31 -15.95
N GLU A 279 -14.57 -13.90 -17.04
CA GLU A 279 -15.15 -15.08 -17.69
C GLU A 279 -14.52 -16.40 -17.21
N GLY A 280 -13.69 -16.36 -16.15
CA GLY A 280 -12.96 -17.52 -15.62
C GLY A 280 -11.73 -17.91 -16.45
N GLY A 281 -11.30 -17.05 -17.37
CA GLY A 281 -10.09 -17.27 -18.16
C GLY A 281 -8.81 -17.03 -17.33
N ASP A 282 -7.77 -17.82 -17.63
CA ASP A 282 -6.43 -17.61 -17.09
C ASP A 282 -5.44 -17.45 -18.25
N GLY A 283 -4.88 -16.24 -18.39
CA GLY A 283 -3.92 -15.92 -19.44
C GLY A 283 -2.61 -16.70 -19.36
N LEU A 284 -2.19 -17.15 -18.16
CA LEU A 284 -1.00 -17.99 -17.99
C LEU A 284 -1.27 -19.48 -18.25
N ALA A 285 -2.52 -19.91 -18.22
CA ALA A 285 -2.91 -21.28 -18.58
C ALA A 285 -3.28 -21.43 -20.06
N ALA A 286 -3.54 -20.32 -20.75
CA ALA A 286 -3.94 -20.33 -22.15
C ALA A 286 -2.75 -20.38 -23.12
N CYS A 287 -2.97 -20.99 -24.29
CA CYS A 287 -2.01 -20.96 -25.39
C CYS A 287 -2.03 -19.61 -26.12
N TRP A 288 -0.86 -19.01 -26.35
CA TRP A 288 -0.70 -17.70 -26.99
C TRP A 288 -0.35 -17.84 -28.47
N ASN A 289 -1.35 -18.20 -29.29
CA ASN A 289 -1.18 -18.33 -30.73
C ASN A 289 -1.52 -17.04 -31.46
N GLY A 290 -0.67 -16.61 -32.39
CA GLY A 290 -0.93 -15.45 -33.25
C GLY A 290 0.33 -14.85 -33.84
N ARG A 291 0.21 -13.79 -34.64
CA ARG A 291 1.40 -13.06 -35.10
C ARG A 291 1.85 -12.07 -34.02
N PHE A 292 0.91 -11.33 -33.44
CA PHE A 292 1.21 -10.32 -32.44
C PHE A 292 0.37 -10.46 -31.17
N VAL A 293 1.05 -10.61 -30.04
CA VAL A 293 0.45 -10.66 -28.70
C VAL A 293 0.90 -9.42 -27.93
N PHE A 294 -0.06 -8.69 -27.36
CA PHE A 294 0.20 -7.56 -26.48
C PHE A 294 -0.15 -7.91 -25.05
N VAL A 295 0.72 -7.57 -24.10
CA VAL A 295 0.60 -7.97 -22.70
C VAL A 295 0.79 -6.75 -21.81
N ASN A 296 -0.23 -6.37 -21.04
CA ASN A 296 -0.11 -5.45 -19.92
C ASN A 296 -0.48 -6.21 -18.62
N PRO A 297 0.48 -6.92 -18.01
CA PRO A 297 0.17 -7.90 -16.98
C PRO A 297 -0.16 -7.26 -15.62
N PRO A 298 -0.76 -8.02 -14.69
CA PRO A 298 -0.79 -7.64 -13.28
C PRO A 298 0.65 -7.45 -12.75
N PHE A 299 0.95 -6.26 -12.22
CA PHE A 299 2.31 -5.92 -11.79
C PHE A 299 2.77 -6.69 -10.54
N SER A 300 1.85 -7.35 -9.83
CA SER A 300 2.16 -8.30 -8.76
C SER A 300 2.89 -9.55 -9.26
N ALA A 301 2.74 -9.93 -10.54
CA ALA A 301 3.24 -11.20 -11.09
C ALA A 301 4.14 -11.05 -12.34
N ILE A 302 4.74 -9.88 -12.56
CA ILE A 302 5.48 -9.51 -13.79
C ILE A 302 6.45 -10.60 -14.29
N VAL A 303 7.23 -11.19 -13.38
CA VAL A 303 8.25 -12.19 -13.75
C VAL A 303 7.61 -13.42 -14.37
N ALA A 304 6.53 -13.95 -13.77
CA ALA A 304 5.82 -15.12 -14.29
C ALA A 304 5.26 -14.85 -15.70
N TRP A 305 4.71 -13.65 -15.93
CA TRP A 305 4.21 -13.24 -17.25
C TRP A 305 5.31 -13.10 -18.29
N LEU A 306 6.47 -12.53 -17.93
CA LEU A 306 7.61 -12.42 -18.85
C LEU A 306 8.25 -13.78 -19.15
N GLU A 307 8.34 -14.67 -18.18
CA GLU A 307 8.81 -16.05 -18.36
C GLU A 307 7.88 -16.82 -19.30
N TYR A 308 6.56 -16.68 -19.10
CA TYR A 308 5.58 -17.32 -19.96
C TYR A 308 5.58 -16.73 -21.38
N ALA A 309 5.63 -15.41 -21.52
CA ALA A 309 5.78 -14.73 -22.81
C ALA A 309 7.02 -15.24 -23.57
N HIS A 310 8.17 -15.29 -22.91
CA HIS A 310 9.38 -15.84 -23.49
C HIS A 310 9.21 -17.30 -23.95
N ALA A 311 8.58 -18.15 -23.13
CA ALA A 311 8.31 -19.54 -23.47
C ALA A 311 7.38 -19.67 -24.69
N GLN A 312 6.31 -18.88 -24.77
CA GLN A 312 5.37 -18.90 -25.91
C GLN A 312 6.04 -18.46 -27.21
N TRP A 313 6.84 -17.39 -27.17
CA TRP A 313 7.61 -16.95 -28.33
C TRP A 313 8.66 -17.99 -28.75
N ARG A 314 9.42 -18.55 -27.80
CA ARG A 314 10.43 -19.59 -28.06
C ARG A 314 9.84 -20.86 -28.66
N ALA A 315 8.60 -21.21 -28.28
CA ALA A 315 7.87 -22.34 -28.84
C ALA A 315 7.30 -22.06 -30.24
N GLY A 316 7.39 -20.83 -30.75
CA GLY A 316 6.86 -20.43 -32.04
C GLY A 316 5.33 -20.26 -32.06
N HIS A 317 4.69 -20.18 -30.89
CA HIS A 317 3.24 -19.93 -30.81
C HIS A 317 2.89 -18.50 -31.25
N ALA A 318 3.78 -17.55 -30.94
CA ALA A 318 3.65 -16.16 -31.38
C ALA A 318 4.92 -15.65 -32.09
N GLU A 319 4.74 -14.90 -33.18
CA GLU A 319 5.87 -14.30 -33.92
C GLU A 319 6.49 -13.14 -33.15
N THR A 320 5.65 -12.26 -32.57
CA THR A 320 6.05 -11.11 -31.78
C THR A 320 5.20 -11.01 -30.51
N ILE A 321 5.83 -10.75 -29.36
CA ILE A 321 5.13 -10.51 -28.10
C ILE A 321 5.68 -9.22 -27.48
N ALA A 322 4.82 -8.25 -27.21
CA ALA A 322 5.19 -6.98 -26.56
C ALA A 322 4.56 -6.88 -25.17
N CYS A 323 5.39 -6.76 -24.14
CA CYS A 323 4.99 -6.66 -22.74
C CYS A 323 5.26 -5.26 -22.18
N LEU A 324 4.22 -4.55 -21.74
CA LEU A 324 4.33 -3.27 -21.05
C LEU A 324 4.51 -3.51 -19.55
N VAL A 325 5.73 -3.35 -19.03
CA VAL A 325 6.06 -3.75 -17.66
C VAL A 325 6.97 -2.75 -16.95
N PRO A 326 6.91 -2.68 -15.60
CA PRO A 326 7.95 -2.05 -14.81
C PRO A 326 9.27 -2.77 -15.02
N ILE A 327 10.34 -2.02 -15.30
CA ILE A 327 11.66 -2.61 -15.46
C ILE A 327 12.23 -3.03 -14.10
N ARG A 328 12.54 -4.32 -13.94
CA ARG A 328 13.23 -4.90 -12.76
C ARG A 328 14.62 -5.36 -13.16
N THR A 329 15.53 -4.42 -13.35
CA THR A 329 16.90 -4.69 -13.84
C THR A 329 17.76 -5.49 -12.87
N ASP A 330 17.33 -5.60 -11.60
CA ASP A 330 17.95 -6.38 -10.53
C ASP A 330 17.55 -7.85 -10.54
N HIS A 331 16.49 -8.22 -11.27
CA HIS A 331 15.98 -9.59 -11.27
C HIS A 331 16.82 -10.52 -12.14
N ARG A 332 17.05 -11.75 -11.66
CA ARG A 332 17.85 -12.78 -12.39
C ARG A 332 17.38 -12.98 -13.84
N PHE A 333 16.07 -13.06 -14.07
CA PHE A 333 15.50 -13.24 -15.41
C PHE A 333 15.88 -12.11 -16.38
N PHE A 334 16.08 -10.89 -15.88
CA PHE A 334 16.56 -9.77 -16.69
C PHE A 334 17.98 -10.05 -17.21
N HIS A 335 18.88 -10.44 -16.30
CA HIS A 335 20.27 -10.71 -16.61
C HIS A 335 20.47 -11.97 -17.47
N ASP A 336 19.73 -13.04 -17.18
CA ASP A 336 19.98 -14.35 -17.79
C ASP A 336 19.19 -14.54 -19.09
N THR A 337 18.11 -13.79 -19.30
CA THR A 337 17.21 -14.00 -20.45
C THR A 337 16.88 -12.71 -21.19
N LEU A 338 16.24 -11.73 -20.54
CA LEU A 338 15.70 -10.56 -21.26
C LEU A 338 16.76 -9.80 -22.03
N ARG A 339 17.93 -9.55 -21.42
CA ARG A 339 19.02 -8.81 -22.07
C ARG A 339 19.51 -9.43 -23.39
N HIS A 340 19.30 -10.74 -23.57
CA HIS A 340 19.79 -11.52 -24.72
C HIS A 340 18.69 -11.87 -25.72
N GLN A 341 17.45 -11.98 -25.24
CA GLN A 341 16.34 -12.53 -26.04
C GLN A 341 15.28 -11.48 -26.42
N ALA A 342 15.26 -10.32 -25.76
CA ALA A 342 14.25 -9.28 -25.98
C ALA A 342 14.88 -7.94 -26.34
N ASP A 343 14.27 -7.25 -27.29
CA ASP A 343 14.51 -5.83 -27.54
C ASP A 343 13.67 -5.01 -26.54
N ILE A 344 14.27 -4.02 -25.88
CA ILE A 344 13.61 -3.27 -24.80
C ILE A 344 13.52 -1.80 -25.18
N PHE A 345 12.31 -1.26 -25.27
CA PHE A 345 12.12 0.18 -25.46
C PHE A 345 11.96 0.89 -24.12
N ILE A 346 12.84 1.84 -23.84
CA ILE A 346 12.76 2.73 -22.68
C ILE A 346 11.83 3.90 -23.01
N VAL A 347 10.63 3.89 -22.45
CA VAL A 347 9.63 4.95 -22.65
C VAL A 347 10.07 6.22 -21.93
N ARG A 348 10.05 7.35 -22.64
CA ARG A 348 10.31 8.66 -22.03
C ARG A 348 9.04 9.18 -21.34
N GLY A 349 9.13 9.38 -20.03
CA GLY A 349 8.01 9.86 -19.21
C GLY A 349 7.27 8.75 -18.48
N ARG A 350 6.09 9.06 -17.93
CA ARG A 350 5.23 8.10 -17.21
C ARG A 350 3.98 7.87 -18.03
N VAL A 351 3.68 6.61 -18.33
CA VAL A 351 2.38 6.24 -18.90
C VAL A 351 1.32 6.45 -17.82
N GLY A 352 0.31 7.28 -18.10
CA GLY A 352 -0.85 7.44 -17.24
C GLY A 352 -1.92 6.46 -17.65
N PHE A 353 -2.14 5.41 -16.85
CA PHE A 353 -3.20 4.43 -17.12
C PHE A 353 -4.58 5.07 -16.93
N GLU A 354 -5.55 4.60 -17.71
CA GLU A 354 -6.95 4.99 -17.53
C GLU A 354 -7.56 4.25 -16.34
N THR A 355 -8.39 4.96 -15.57
CA THR A 355 -9.28 4.37 -14.56
C THR A 355 -10.52 3.79 -15.23
N PRO A 356 -11.32 2.96 -14.52
CA PRO A 356 -12.67 2.58 -14.96
C PRO A 356 -13.54 3.76 -15.44
N SER A 357 -13.35 4.94 -14.84
CA SER A 357 -14.03 6.19 -15.21
C SER A 357 -13.41 6.95 -16.40
N GLY A 358 -12.37 6.40 -17.05
CA GLY A 358 -11.67 7.03 -18.18
C GLY A 358 -10.73 8.19 -17.81
N LYS A 359 -10.50 8.43 -16.51
CA LYS A 359 -9.55 9.45 -16.04
C LYS A 359 -8.13 8.88 -16.06
N LYS A 360 -7.13 9.71 -16.33
CA LYS A 360 -5.73 9.28 -16.23
C LYS A 360 -5.25 9.28 -14.79
N GLN A 361 -4.73 8.14 -14.35
CA GLN A 361 -4.03 7.99 -13.09
C GLN A 361 -2.52 7.97 -13.34
N SER A 362 -1.80 8.84 -12.62
CA SER A 362 -0.33 8.88 -12.71
C SER A 362 0.27 7.57 -12.18
N ASN A 363 1.09 6.90 -13.00
CA ASN A 363 1.89 5.77 -12.56
C ASN A 363 3.24 6.26 -12.01
N PHE A 364 3.60 5.78 -10.82
CA PHE A 364 4.89 6.10 -10.19
C PHE A 364 6.04 5.24 -10.73
N GLN A 365 5.74 4.09 -11.33
CA GLN A 365 6.76 3.14 -11.80
C GLN A 365 7.27 3.46 -13.22
N PRO A 366 8.56 3.27 -13.51
CA PRO A 366 9.10 3.43 -14.87
C PRO A 366 8.72 2.21 -15.67
N LEU A 367 8.09 2.42 -16.83
CA LEU A 367 7.64 1.34 -17.69
C LEU A 367 8.54 1.24 -18.92
N VAL A 368 8.69 0.01 -19.40
CA VAL A 368 9.39 -0.33 -20.62
C VAL A 368 8.52 -1.26 -21.45
N LEU A 369 8.74 -1.24 -22.76
CA LEU A 369 8.16 -2.24 -23.65
C LEU A 369 9.22 -3.32 -23.90
N VAL A 370 9.02 -4.51 -23.32
CA VAL A 370 9.87 -5.68 -23.58
C VAL A 370 9.28 -6.43 -24.77
N VAL A 371 10.02 -6.55 -25.85
CA VAL A 371 9.54 -7.17 -27.08
C VAL A 371 10.37 -8.39 -27.47
N PHE A 372 9.73 -9.54 -27.52
CA PHE A 372 10.29 -10.76 -28.10
C PHE A 372 9.94 -10.82 -29.58
N GLY A 373 10.91 -11.15 -30.43
CA GLY A 373 10.68 -11.31 -31.87
C GLY A 373 10.47 -10.01 -32.65
N ALA A 374 10.93 -8.86 -32.13
CA ALA A 374 10.84 -7.60 -32.84
C ALA A 374 11.68 -7.63 -34.13
N THR A 375 11.09 -7.20 -35.24
CA THR A 375 11.80 -6.93 -36.50
C THR A 375 12.35 -5.51 -36.51
N GLU A 376 13.44 -5.28 -37.26
CA GLU A 376 14.00 -3.93 -37.45
C GLU A 376 12.96 -2.94 -38.00
N ARG A 377 12.05 -3.40 -38.86
CA ARG A 377 10.95 -2.58 -39.39
C ARG A 377 9.97 -2.16 -38.28
N GLN A 378 9.58 -3.07 -37.39
CA GLN A 378 8.70 -2.75 -36.26
C GLN A 378 9.39 -1.77 -35.30
N LYS A 379 10.65 -2.03 -34.93
CA LYS A 379 11.44 -1.13 -34.06
C LYS A 379 11.54 0.28 -34.64
N ALA A 380 11.87 0.39 -35.92
CA ALA A 380 11.99 1.67 -36.62
C ALA A 380 10.66 2.42 -36.74
N ARG A 381 9.53 1.73 -36.91
CA ARG A 381 8.20 2.36 -36.89
C ARG A 381 7.84 2.85 -35.50
N TYR A 382 7.99 2.01 -34.49
CA TYR A 382 7.69 2.38 -33.10
C TYR A 382 8.53 3.57 -32.63
N GLN A 383 9.82 3.62 -32.99
CA GLN A 383 10.73 4.72 -32.66
C GLN A 383 10.27 6.08 -33.26
N LYS A 384 9.55 6.08 -34.38
CA LYS A 384 8.99 7.31 -34.97
C LYS A 384 7.74 7.80 -34.24
N ALA A 385 6.97 6.87 -33.66
CA ALA A 385 5.69 7.15 -33.02
C ALA A 385 5.81 7.40 -31.50
N ALA A 386 6.80 6.81 -30.84
CA ALA A 386 6.98 6.87 -29.40
C ALA A 386 8.24 7.64 -28.99
N ASP A 387 8.15 8.46 -27.94
CA ASP A 387 9.31 9.13 -27.33
C ASP A 387 10.05 8.16 -26.39
N GLY A 388 11.35 7.99 -26.63
CA GLY A 388 12.16 6.97 -25.96
C GLY A 388 13.26 6.43 -26.86
N PHE A 389 13.88 5.33 -26.44
CA PHE A 389 14.93 4.67 -27.21
C PHE A 389 14.94 3.16 -27.00
N TRP A 390 15.41 2.43 -28.02
CA TRP A 390 15.63 0.99 -27.96
C TRP A 390 16.95 0.65 -27.28
N ILE A 391 16.92 -0.40 -26.47
CA ILE A 391 18.07 -1.21 -26.08
C ILE A 391 17.90 -2.52 -26.83
N ASP A 392 18.74 -2.71 -27.85
CA ASP A 392 18.73 -3.94 -28.62
C ASP A 392 19.20 -5.10 -27.73
N ARG A 393 18.64 -6.29 -27.98
CA ARG A 393 19.16 -7.51 -27.38
C ARG A 393 20.64 -7.70 -27.73
N VAL A 394 21.41 -8.20 -26.77
CA VAL A 394 22.82 -8.51 -27.01
C VAL A 394 22.91 -9.63 -28.04
N ALA A 395 23.59 -9.37 -29.16
CA ALA A 395 23.82 -10.38 -30.18
C ALA A 395 24.48 -11.61 -29.56
N ASP A 396 23.97 -12.80 -29.88
CA ASP A 396 24.53 -14.04 -29.39
C ASP A 396 25.94 -14.21 -29.95
N THR A 397 26.95 -13.93 -29.14
CA THR A 397 28.36 -14.06 -29.52
C THR A 397 28.84 -15.51 -29.46
N SER A 398 27.96 -16.46 -29.13
CA SER A 398 28.27 -17.89 -29.12
C SER A 398 27.94 -18.56 -30.45
N LYS A 399 28.91 -18.50 -31.37
CA LYS A 399 29.07 -19.46 -32.48
C LYS A 399 30.08 -20.53 -32.09
#